data_AF-A0A5C8F6X3-F1
#
_entry.id   AF-A0A5C8F6X3-F1
#
_cell.length_a   1.000
_cell.length_b   1.000
_cell.length_c   1.000
_cell.angle_alpha   90.00
_cell.angle_beta   90.00
_cell.angle_gamma   90.00
#
_symmetry.space_group_name_H-M   'P 1'
#
loop_
_entity.id
_entity.type
_entity.pdbx_description
1 polymer ?
#
loop_
_entity_poly.entity_id
_entity_poly.type
_entity_poly.pdbx_seq_one_letter_code
_entity_poly.pdbx_strand_id
1 'polypeptide(L)'
;MIKFFILLFILVLLLKFIIDKIIIIKKSNRFINKYFFEDKLYSAEEVSNIFKLDKEHFFSLINTLEKYNYFSFFNKRGIIMTKDFYSKYELKYLIRLLSKKQKLKI
;
A
#
# COMPACT_ATOMS: atom_id res chain seq x y z
N MET A 1 6.24 -25.30 -33.77
CA MET A 1 5.41 -24.07 -33.79
C MET A 1 4.60 -23.88 -32.51
N ILE A 2 3.76 -24.83 -32.08
CA ILE A 2 2.92 -24.68 -30.86
C ILE A 2 3.73 -24.35 -29.59
N LYS A 3 4.87 -25.04 -29.37
CA LYS A 3 5.77 -24.76 -28.22
C LYS A 3 6.31 -23.32 -28.23
N PHE A 4 6.56 -22.74 -29.41
CA PHE A 4 7.02 -21.36 -29.55
C PHE A 4 5.92 -20.36 -29.18
N PHE A 5 4.67 -20.61 -29.61
CA PHE A 5 3.52 -19.78 -29.22
C PHE A 5 3.25 -19.84 -27.71
N ILE A 6 3.38 -21.02 -27.08
CA ILE A 6 3.25 -21.16 -25.62
C ILE A 6 4.34 -20.37 -24.89
N LEU A 7 5.59 -20.46 -25.36
CA LEU A 7 6.70 -19.71 -24.77
C LEU A 7 6.49 -18.19 -24.88
N LEU A 8 6.07 -17.72 -26.05
CA LEU A 8 5.74 -16.31 -26.28
C LEU A 8 4.60 -15.84 -25.37
N PHE A 9 3.56 -16.66 -25.19
CA PHE A 9 2.44 -16.36 -24.31
C PHE A 9 2.87 -16.20 -22.86
N ILE A 10 3.69 -17.12 -22.34
CA ILE A 10 4.24 -17.03 -20.98
C ILE A 10 5.09 -15.77 -20.83
N LEU A 11 5.93 -15.43 -21.82
CA LEU A 11 6.74 -14.22 -21.81
C LEU A 11 5.89 -12.95 -21.72
N VAL A 12 4.81 -12.86 -22.51
CA VAL A 12 3.88 -11.71 -22.48
C VAL A 12 3.20 -11.59 -21.10
N LEU A 13 2.79 -12.72 -20.49
CA LEU A 13 2.21 -12.71 -19.15
C LEU A 13 3.19 -12.23 -18.09
N LEU A 14 4.45 -12.67 -18.16
CA LEU A 14 5.51 -12.23 -17.25
C LEU A 14 5.80 -10.74 -17.40
N LEU A 15 5.92 -10.24 -18.63
CA LEU A 15 6.11 -8.81 -18.91
C LEU A 15 4.95 -7.98 -18.36
N LYS A 16 3.71 -8.41 -18.60
CA LYS A 16 2.52 -7.75 -18.06
C LYS A 16 2.56 -7.67 -16.53
N PHE A 17 2.88 -8.79 -15.87
CA PHE A 17 2.99 -8.84 -14.40
C PHE A 17 4.05 -7.88 -13.83
N ILE A 18 5.21 -7.78 -14.51
CA ILE A 18 6.27 -6.84 -14.12
C ILE A 18 5.79 -5.39 -14.29
N ILE A 19 5.20 -5.07 -15.44
CA ILE A 19 4.67 -3.73 -15.75
C ILE A 19 3.62 -3.31 -14.71
N ASP A 20 2.67 -4.19 -14.39
CA ASP A 20 1.62 -3.92 -13.39
C ASP A 20 2.22 -3.59 -12.02
N LYS A 21 3.24 -4.35 -11.58
CA LYS A 21 3.97 -4.07 -10.33
C LYS A 21 4.66 -2.71 -10.35
N ILE A 22 5.33 -2.35 -11.45
CA ILE A 22 6.00 -1.06 -11.60
C ILE A 22 4.99 0.08 -11.54
N ILE A 23 3.85 -0.05 -12.23
CA ILE A 23 2.78 0.95 -12.22
C ILE A 23 2.24 1.16 -10.80
N ILE A 24 1.97 0.07 -10.07
CA ILE A 24 1.51 0.13 -8.69
C ILE A 24 2.52 0.89 -7.82
N ILE A 25 3.82 0.55 -7.90
CA ILE A 25 4.87 1.22 -7.13
C ILE A 25 4.94 2.72 -7.48
N LYS A 26 4.88 3.06 -8.76
CA LYS A 26 4.92 4.45 -9.22
C LYS A 26 3.73 5.26 -8.71
N LYS A 27 2.51 4.69 -8.77
CA LYS A 27 1.30 5.32 -8.23
C LYS A 27 1.38 5.51 -6.72
N SER A 28 1.80 4.48 -5.98
CA SER A 28 1.99 4.58 -4.53
C SER A 28 3.01 5.66 -4.16
N ASN A 29 4.17 5.69 -4.80
CA ASN A 29 5.20 6.69 -4.53
C ASN A 29 4.73 8.11 -4.88
N ARG A 30 3.97 8.28 -5.98
CA ARG A 30 3.39 9.58 -6.33
C ARG A 30 2.42 10.07 -5.26
N PHE A 31 1.56 9.18 -4.74
CA PHE A 31 0.65 9.52 -3.64
C PHE A 31 1.42 9.87 -2.36
N ILE A 32 2.40 9.04 -1.99
CA ILE A 32 3.28 9.28 -0.83
C ILE A 32 3.91 10.67 -0.90
N ASN A 33 4.59 10.97 -2.00
CA ASN A 33 5.36 12.20 -2.13
C ASN A 33 4.48 13.45 -2.26
N LYS A 34 3.21 13.28 -2.63
CA LYS A 34 2.25 14.38 -2.70
C LYS A 34 1.75 14.80 -1.32
N TYR A 35 1.59 13.85 -0.40
CA TYR A 35 0.89 14.07 0.87
C TYR A 35 1.77 13.92 2.12
N PHE A 36 2.88 13.18 2.05
CA PHE A 36 3.69 12.78 3.20
C PHE A 36 5.17 13.15 3.05
N PHE A 37 5.71 13.89 4.03
CA PHE A 37 7.09 14.37 4.11
C PHE A 37 7.89 13.60 5.18
N GLU A 38 9.22 13.50 5.02
CA GLU A 38 10.08 12.60 5.83
C GLU A 38 10.05 12.96 7.32
N ASP A 39 10.15 14.24 7.66
CA ASP A 39 10.36 14.71 9.04
C ASP A 39 9.08 15.01 9.82
N LYS A 40 7.91 14.66 9.27
CA LYS A 40 6.60 14.90 9.88
C LYS A 40 5.94 13.60 10.33
N LEU A 41 5.45 13.61 11.58
CA LEU A 41 4.46 12.64 12.06
C LEU A 41 3.06 13.15 11.73
N TYR A 42 2.21 12.25 11.25
CA TYR A 42 0.84 12.56 10.84
C TYR A 42 -0.14 11.94 11.82
N SER A 43 -1.10 12.73 12.31
CA SER A 43 -2.15 12.19 13.17
C SER A 43 -3.06 11.24 12.39
N ALA A 44 -3.72 10.30 13.07
CA ALA A 44 -4.68 9.39 12.46
C ALA A 44 -5.80 10.14 11.72
N GLU A 45 -6.14 11.34 12.19
CA GLU A 45 -7.15 12.21 11.57
C GLU A 45 -6.63 12.91 10.31
N GLU A 46 -5.38 13.40 10.32
CA GLU A 46 -4.74 13.92 9.09
C GLU A 46 -4.66 12.81 8.03
N VAL A 47 -4.25 11.61 8.44
CA VAL A 47 -4.15 10.45 7.55
C VAL A 47 -5.53 10.06 7.03
N SER A 48 -6.54 9.91 7.88
CA SER A 48 -7.89 9.53 7.44
C SER A 48 -8.44 10.52 6.41
N ASN A 49 -8.26 11.82 6.65
CA ASN A 49 -8.67 12.88 5.74
C ASN A 49 -7.96 12.77 4.37
N ILE A 50 -6.65 12.48 4.34
CA ILE A 50 -5.91 12.25 3.09
C ILE A 50 -6.44 11.02 2.34
N PHE A 51 -6.84 9.97 3.06
CA PHE A 51 -7.48 8.79 2.50
C PHE A 51 -8.97 8.98 2.16
N LYS A 52 -9.55 10.17 2.43
CA LYS A 52 -10.97 10.47 2.28
C LYS A 52 -11.86 9.50 3.07
N LEU A 53 -11.40 9.15 4.27
CA LEU A 53 -12.13 8.36 5.26
C LEU A 53 -12.29 9.22 6.52
N ASP A 54 -13.39 9.04 7.23
CA ASP A 54 -13.47 9.44 8.62
C ASP A 54 -12.55 8.56 9.48
N LYS A 55 -12.25 9.06 10.68
CA LYS A 55 -11.28 8.47 11.60
C LYS A 55 -11.66 7.04 12.01
N GLU A 56 -12.94 6.77 12.24
CA GLU A 56 -13.43 5.44 12.66
C GLU A 56 -13.25 4.41 11.54
N HIS A 57 -13.65 4.75 10.31
CA HIS A 57 -13.46 3.85 9.17
C HIS A 57 -11.97 3.62 8.86
N PHE A 58 -11.13 4.64 9.03
CA PHE A 58 -9.68 4.46 8.92
C PHE A 58 -9.15 3.46 9.95
N PHE A 59 -9.52 3.59 11.23
CA PHE A 59 -9.11 2.61 12.25
C PHE A 59 -9.68 1.21 11.99
N SER A 60 -10.92 1.10 11.53
CA SER A 60 -11.52 -0.18 11.14
C SER A 60 -10.73 -0.87 10.03
N LEU A 61 -10.27 -0.11 9.03
CA LEU A 61 -9.38 -0.61 7.98
C LEU A 61 -8.06 -1.12 8.57
N ILE A 62 -7.40 -0.33 9.41
CA ILE A 62 -6.12 -0.72 10.03
C ILE A 62 -6.29 -1.96 10.90
N ASN A 63 -7.32 -2.01 11.75
CA ASN A 63 -7.67 -3.17 12.58
C ASN A 63 -7.90 -4.42 11.74
N THR A 64 -8.61 -4.28 10.61
CA THR A 64 -8.85 -5.41 9.70
C THR A 64 -7.53 -5.92 9.13
N LEU A 65 -6.65 -5.03 8.67
CA LEU A 65 -5.33 -5.39 8.15
C LEU A 65 -4.45 -6.05 9.22
N GLU A 66 -4.51 -5.55 10.45
CA GLU A 66 -3.82 -6.09 11.62
C GLU A 66 -4.30 -7.52 11.93
N LYS A 67 -5.62 -7.73 12.01
CA LYS A 67 -6.25 -9.05 12.24
C LYS A 67 -5.80 -10.10 11.23
N TYR A 68 -5.57 -9.70 9.98
CA TYR A 68 -5.08 -10.59 8.92
C TYR A 68 -3.56 -10.58 8.75
N ASN A 69 -2.81 -10.09 9.75
CA ASN A 69 -1.34 -10.11 9.82
C ASN A 69 -0.62 -9.39 8.68
N TYR A 70 -1.28 -8.43 8.03
CA TYR A 70 -0.68 -7.67 6.93
C TYR A 70 0.47 -6.77 7.41
N PHE A 71 0.52 -6.45 8.71
CA PHE A 71 1.58 -5.68 9.37
C PHE A 71 2.54 -6.52 10.21
N SER A 72 2.56 -7.84 10.04
CA SER A 72 3.43 -8.76 10.81
C SER A 72 4.90 -8.34 10.89
N PHE A 73 5.43 -7.65 9.87
CA PHE A 73 6.77 -7.06 9.90
C PHE A 73 6.94 -5.99 11.01
N PHE A 74 5.95 -5.12 11.19
CA PHE A 74 5.92 -4.11 12.25
C PHE A 74 5.68 -4.77 13.62
N ASN A 75 4.77 -5.74 13.69
CA ASN A 75 4.44 -6.42 14.94
C ASN A 75 5.64 -7.16 15.53
N LYS A 76 6.46 -7.81 14.68
CA LYS A 76 7.72 -8.44 15.09
C LYS A 76 8.73 -7.46 15.69
N ARG A 77 8.57 -6.16 15.42
CA ARG A 77 9.38 -5.06 15.96
C ARG A 77 8.67 -4.35 17.12
N GLY A 78 7.57 -4.89 17.63
CA GLY A 78 6.78 -4.31 18.72
C GLY A 78 5.93 -3.10 18.32
N ILE A 79 5.73 -2.86 17.02
CA ILE A 79 4.96 -1.72 16.52
C ILE A 79 3.56 -2.20 16.13
N ILE A 80 2.54 -1.60 16.75
CA ILE A 80 1.12 -1.80 16.40
C ILE A 80 0.71 -0.68 15.44
N MET A 81 0.03 -1.01 14.34
CA MET A 81 -0.37 -0.01 13.36
C MET A 81 -1.62 0.76 13.76
N THR A 82 -2.46 0.24 14.66
CA THR A 82 -3.55 1.02 15.29
C THR A 82 -3.00 1.96 16.35
N LYS A 83 -2.68 3.17 15.94
CA LYS A 83 -2.13 4.22 16.79
C LYS A 83 -2.53 5.62 16.30
N ASP A 84 -2.26 6.62 17.13
CA ASP A 84 -2.67 8.00 16.87
C ASP A 84 -1.74 8.75 15.90
N PHE A 85 -0.49 8.31 15.75
CA PHE A 85 0.49 9.01 14.90
C PHE A 85 1.27 8.05 14.01
N TYR A 86 1.46 8.45 12.75
CA TYR A 86 2.12 7.66 11.72
C TYR A 86 3.30 8.41 11.13
N SER A 87 4.40 7.69 10.93
CA SER A 87 5.53 8.13 10.13
C SER A 87 5.26 7.91 8.64
N LYS A 88 5.96 8.67 7.78
CA LYS A 88 5.95 8.42 6.33
C LYS A 88 6.33 6.99 5.97
N TYR A 89 7.24 6.36 6.72
CA TYR A 89 7.67 4.98 6.48
C TYR A 89 6.52 3.97 6.64
N GLU A 90 5.74 4.10 7.71
CA GLU A 90 4.58 3.23 7.97
C GLU A 90 3.49 3.45 6.93
N LEU A 91 3.23 4.71 6.58
CA LEU A 91 2.26 5.08 5.55
C LEU A 91 2.69 4.57 4.17
N LYS A 92 4.00 4.54 3.87
CA LYS A 92 4.55 3.92 2.66
C LYS A 92 4.21 2.44 2.56
N TYR A 93 4.26 1.73 3.68
CA TYR A 93 3.88 0.32 3.68
C TYR A 93 2.37 0.15 3.49
N LEU A 94 1.56 0.89 4.24
CA LEU A 94 0.09 0.89 4.12
C LEU A 94 -0.36 1.20 2.68
N ILE A 95 0.12 2.29 2.09
CA ILE A 95 -0.26 2.73 0.75
C ILE A 95 0.13 1.69 -0.30
N ARG A 96 1.31 1.08 -0.19
CA ARG A 96 1.73 0.00 -1.10
C ARG A 96 0.82 -1.21 -1.00
N LEU A 97 0.40 -1.56 0.22
CA LEU A 97 -0.51 -2.66 0.46
C LEU A 97 -1.88 -2.42 -0.18
N LEU A 98 -2.44 -1.23 0.04
CA LEU A 98 -3.73 -0.82 -0.54
C LEU A 98 -3.65 -0.70 -2.08
N SER A 99 -2.52 -0.22 -2.61
CA SER A 99 -2.31 -0.10 -4.06
C SER A 99 -2.22 -1.46 -4.75
N LYS A 100 -1.63 -2.47 -4.10
CA LYS A 100 -1.59 -3.84 -4.63
C LYS A 100 -2.97 -4.49 -4.73
N LYS A 101 -3.91 -4.07 -3.86
CA LYS A 101 -5.28 -4.61 -3.81
C LYS A 101 -6.29 -3.82 -4.67
N GLN A 102 -5.80 -2.90 -5.53
CA GLN A 102 -6.61 -2.15 -6.51
C GLN A 102 -7.83 -1.38 -5.94
N LYS A 103 -7.66 -0.61 -4.85
CA LYS A 103 -8.68 0.39 -4.43
C LYS A 103 -8.11 1.75 -4.02
N LEU A 104 -7.05 2.22 -4.67
CA LEU A 104 -6.73 3.65 -4.63
C LEU A 104 -7.15 4.28 -5.96
N LYS A 105 -8.39 4.78 -6.01
CA LYS A 105 -8.81 5.74 -7.04
C LYS A 105 -8.05 7.03 -6.72
N ILE A 106 -6.93 7.25 -7.42
CA ILE A 106 -6.36 8.58 -7.59
C ILE A 106 -7.21 9.29 -8.64
#